data_AF-A0A317X5I6-F1
#
_entry.id   AF-A0A317X5I6-F1
#
_cell.length_a   1.000
_cell.length_b   1.000
_cell.length_c   1.000
_cell.angle_alpha   90.00
_cell.angle_beta   90.00
_cell.angle_gamma   90.00
#
_symmetry.space_group_name_H-M   'P 1'
#
loop_
_entity.id
_entity.type
_entity.pdbx_description
1 polymer ?
#
loop_
_entity_poly.entity_id
_entity_poly.type
_entity_poly.pdbx_seq_one_letter_code
_entity_poly.pdbx_strand_id
1 'polypeptide(L)'
;MIADLCLFFLLLLQLALAQRHDDDLMSFVTLPGVRALKFDITHHDRDLASPGYWFVAPYGMIDPEASTRKYLQYQVGPYIYDQDGVLIWAGSPMFGNRNVFDFKVINNIDGRPHLSLIAQRTSDGGVPGGGIILNQHYEPEAIVPKLDDTWEFNVHEFKVLDGGRSALACVYQSKVLDLADVGRPGEQRLFLTGGFAELGLPTGIPLFEWDSADHLGIHETDRFHTWEEPMGDWGYDSVHMNSVDKNADGNYIISMRFTDTIYMISGVDGHVMWRLGGRESNFMQDFVFSKQHDVKFVESNGTHHIISFLNNASDEITTNEEVSSAMFVLLDTTAYPMTATLIARYRRPDGQLSRLRGNVQLLPNGNVFVGWSERGYQSEFSPDGRILMTARFASDRFSTYRAYKSEFTGRPRTPPDIVASVYGTDDSDLTTIFHVSWNGATDVARWYFYAQGYDGGAPVLVGNVTKKDFETMYVGHGFLDWVSVAAIGHDGNVMGTSAVHRTRTPDDWKAAGYVGSSKGPSPTNPSSVSLMASGDAEVVTALYQAYEVVRGLGRLLILILILSSLIGVTLGAYWVLFRRRRRQAQIYRHVPSGESVPMVEASLHTHAED
;
A
#
# COMPACT_ATOMS: atom_id res chain seq x y z
N MET A 1 38.53 -15.64 22.32
CA MET A 1 38.09 -16.90 21.67
C MET A 1 36.62 -17.22 21.93
N ILE A 2 36.13 -17.36 23.18
CA ILE A 2 34.70 -17.62 23.45
C ILE A 2 33.84 -16.36 23.24
N ALA A 3 34.35 -15.17 23.56
CA ALA A 3 33.68 -13.90 23.31
C ALA A 3 33.53 -13.59 21.81
N ASP A 4 34.55 -13.91 21.00
CA ASP A 4 34.54 -13.70 19.55
C ASP A 4 33.57 -14.65 18.83
N LEU A 5 33.39 -15.86 19.35
CA LEU A 5 32.43 -16.85 18.83
C LEU A 5 30.98 -16.44 19.11
N CYS A 6 30.71 -15.84 20.27
CA CYS A 6 29.39 -15.30 20.60
C CYS A 6 29.05 -14.07 19.73
N LEU A 7 30.02 -13.21 19.42
CA LEU A 7 29.83 -12.06 18.53
C LEU A 7 29.53 -12.52 17.09
N PHE A 8 30.22 -13.56 16.61
CA PHE A 8 29.96 -14.17 15.30
C PHE A 8 28.59 -14.85 15.22
N PHE A 9 28.15 -15.50 16.30
CA PHE A 9 26.84 -16.15 16.37
C PHE A 9 25.69 -15.13 16.47
N LEU A 10 25.90 -14.01 17.16
CA LEU A 10 24.97 -12.87 17.16
C LEU A 10 24.90 -12.18 15.79
N LEU A 11 26.02 -12.07 15.06
CA LEU A 11 26.05 -11.57 13.68
C LEU A 11 25.28 -12.50 12.73
N LEU A 12 25.45 -13.83 12.88
CA LEU A 12 24.74 -14.84 12.09
C LEU A 12 23.24 -14.90 12.41
N LEU A 13 22.83 -14.67 13.67
CA LEU A 13 21.43 -14.51 14.04
C LEU A 13 20.83 -13.22 13.48
N GLN A 14 21.58 -12.12 13.41
CA GLN A 14 21.13 -10.89 12.74
C GLN A 14 21.06 -11.05 11.20
N LEU A 15 21.92 -11.88 10.61
CA LEU A 15 21.86 -12.22 9.17
C LEU A 15 20.74 -13.22 8.83
N ALA A 16 20.42 -14.14 9.74
CA ALA A 16 19.35 -15.13 9.56
C ALA A 16 17.94 -14.58 9.88
N LEU A 17 17.82 -13.59 10.77
CA LEU A 17 16.57 -12.86 11.02
C LEU A 17 16.29 -11.74 9.99
N ALA A 18 17.22 -11.50 9.07
CA ALA A 18 17.10 -10.47 8.03
C ALA A 18 17.05 -11.05 6.60
N GLN A 19 16.68 -12.32 6.43
CA GLN A 19 16.11 -12.76 5.15
C GLN A 19 14.71 -12.17 5.05
N ARG A 20 14.62 -10.92 4.58
CA ARG A 20 13.36 -10.43 3.99
C ARG A 20 13.07 -11.34 2.80
N HIS A 21 12.12 -12.25 2.98
CA HIS A 21 11.55 -12.98 1.85
C HIS A 21 10.82 -11.94 0.99
N ASP A 22 11.34 -11.68 -0.22
CA ASP A 22 10.72 -10.78 -1.22
C ASP A 22 9.48 -11.42 -1.89
N ASP A 23 8.97 -12.51 -1.31
CA ASP A 23 7.83 -13.28 -1.83
C ASP A 23 6.51 -12.46 -1.78
N ASP A 24 6.48 -11.40 -0.98
CA ASP A 24 5.40 -10.42 -0.82
C ASP A 24 5.44 -9.26 -1.84
N LEU A 25 6.50 -9.19 -2.66
CA LEU A 25 6.70 -8.15 -3.67
C LEU A 25 6.73 -8.73 -5.09
N MET A 26 6.37 -7.91 -6.06
CA MET A 26 6.50 -8.15 -7.50
C MET A 26 7.84 -7.62 -8.01
N SER A 27 8.33 -8.21 -9.09
CA SER A 27 9.57 -7.81 -9.75
C SER A 27 9.41 -7.91 -11.25
N PHE A 28 10.04 -7.01 -11.98
CA PHE A 28 9.86 -6.87 -13.41
C PHE A 28 11.23 -6.75 -14.09
N VAL A 29 11.37 -7.33 -15.27
CA VAL A 29 12.56 -7.22 -16.11
C VAL A 29 12.63 -5.84 -16.75
N THR A 30 11.50 -5.30 -17.19
CA THR A 30 11.39 -3.98 -17.83
C THR A 30 11.34 -2.83 -16.82
N LEU A 31 11.01 -3.12 -15.55
CA LEU A 31 10.98 -2.14 -14.46
C LEU A 31 11.78 -2.60 -13.22
N PRO A 32 13.11 -2.85 -13.37
CA PRO A 32 13.92 -3.54 -12.35
C PRO A 32 14.17 -2.73 -11.07
N GLY A 33 14.00 -1.41 -11.13
CA GLY A 33 14.14 -0.53 -9.97
C GLY A 33 12.96 -0.59 -9.00
N VAL A 34 11.80 -1.09 -9.44
CA VAL A 34 10.56 -1.13 -8.67
C VAL A 34 10.32 -2.52 -8.09
N ARG A 35 9.87 -2.54 -6.83
CA ARG A 35 9.31 -3.71 -6.17
C ARG A 35 7.91 -3.37 -5.67
N ALA A 36 6.92 -3.60 -6.53
CA ALA A 36 5.52 -3.32 -6.21
C ALA A 36 4.98 -4.37 -5.20
N LEU A 37 3.94 -4.03 -4.45
CA LEU A 37 3.36 -4.95 -3.47
C LEU A 37 2.44 -5.97 -4.15
N LYS A 38 2.45 -7.20 -3.66
CA LYS A 38 1.39 -8.17 -3.96
C LYS A 38 0.20 -7.97 -3.03
N PHE A 39 -0.96 -8.43 -3.47
CA PHE A 39 -2.17 -8.43 -2.68
C PHE A 39 -2.67 -9.86 -2.41
N ASP A 40 -3.20 -10.06 -1.20
CA ASP A 40 -4.11 -11.16 -0.90
C ASP A 40 -5.52 -10.67 -1.16
N ILE A 41 -6.22 -11.26 -2.13
CA ILE A 41 -7.53 -10.80 -2.59
C ILE A 41 -8.54 -11.94 -2.47
N THR A 42 -9.72 -11.63 -1.93
CA THR A 42 -10.89 -12.50 -1.96
C THR A 42 -12.03 -11.77 -2.66
N HIS A 43 -12.46 -12.31 -3.79
CA HIS A 43 -13.70 -11.88 -4.46
C HIS A 43 -14.84 -12.77 -4.00
N HIS A 44 -15.84 -12.16 -3.37
CA HIS A 44 -17.07 -12.83 -2.95
C HIS A 44 -18.13 -12.81 -4.05
N ASP A 45 -18.20 -11.72 -4.80
CA ASP A 45 -19.10 -11.54 -5.94
C ASP A 45 -18.50 -10.51 -6.91
N ARG A 46 -17.96 -10.99 -8.04
CA ARG A 46 -17.28 -10.13 -9.03
C ARG A 46 -18.25 -9.36 -9.90
N ASP A 47 -19.42 -9.93 -10.17
CA ASP A 47 -20.39 -9.36 -11.12
C ASP A 47 -21.05 -8.10 -10.54
N LEU A 48 -21.11 -8.00 -9.22
CA LEU A 48 -21.64 -6.83 -8.52
C LEU A 48 -20.58 -5.81 -8.11
N ALA A 49 -19.28 -6.16 -8.18
CA ALA A 49 -18.22 -5.23 -7.86
C ALA A 49 -18.13 -4.13 -8.94
N SER A 50 -17.93 -2.88 -8.54
CA SER A 50 -17.79 -1.75 -9.46
C SER A 50 -16.55 -1.93 -10.34
N PRO A 51 -16.53 -1.42 -11.58
CA PRO A 51 -15.31 -1.38 -12.38
C PRO A 51 -14.26 -0.42 -11.80
N GLY A 52 -13.06 -0.43 -12.38
CA GLY A 52 -11.98 0.52 -12.06
C GLY A 52 -10.79 -0.09 -11.32
N TYR A 53 -9.86 0.80 -10.99
CA TYR A 53 -8.54 0.52 -10.40
C TYR A 53 -8.49 0.95 -8.93
N TRP A 54 -7.53 0.39 -8.19
CA TRP A 54 -7.21 0.79 -6.84
C TRP A 54 -6.05 1.78 -6.83
N PHE A 55 -6.23 2.88 -6.09
CA PHE A 55 -5.25 3.93 -5.88
C PHE A 55 -4.79 3.86 -4.43
N VAL A 56 -3.53 3.45 -4.26
CA VAL A 56 -2.91 3.28 -2.94
C VAL A 56 -1.53 3.92 -2.94
N ALA A 57 -1.11 4.37 -1.77
CA ALA A 57 0.23 4.89 -1.55
C ALA A 57 0.89 4.17 -0.35
N PRO A 58 1.53 3.01 -0.58
CA PRO A 58 2.26 2.28 0.45
C PRO A 58 3.41 3.10 1.04
N TYR A 59 3.58 3.00 2.36
CA TYR A 59 4.73 3.47 3.12
C TYR A 59 5.06 2.51 4.27
N GLY A 60 6.33 2.48 4.67
CA GLY A 60 6.79 1.67 5.82
C GLY A 60 6.64 2.41 7.16
N MET A 61 6.95 3.70 7.17
CA MET A 61 6.73 4.61 8.30
C MET A 61 6.11 5.91 7.79
N ILE A 62 5.33 6.58 8.64
CA ILE A 62 4.61 7.80 8.25
C ILE A 62 5.53 9.02 8.12
N ASP A 63 6.59 9.07 8.94
CA ASP A 63 7.58 10.13 8.89
C ASP A 63 8.52 9.99 7.69
N PRO A 64 9.05 11.11 7.14
CA PRO A 64 10.02 11.06 6.07
C PRO A 64 11.27 10.28 6.47
N GLU A 65 11.61 9.25 5.71
CA GLU A 65 12.82 8.47 5.96
C GLU A 65 14.08 9.24 5.54
N ALA A 66 15.13 9.13 6.37
CA ALA A 66 16.43 9.72 6.05
C ALA A 66 17.04 9.09 4.81
N SER A 67 17.57 9.94 3.91
CA SER A 67 18.32 9.45 2.75
C SER A 67 19.50 8.60 3.22
N THR A 68 19.65 7.42 2.62
CA THR A 68 20.77 6.52 2.91
C THR A 68 21.66 6.39 1.68
N ARG A 69 22.95 6.09 1.89
CA ARG A 69 23.86 5.72 0.78
C ARG A 69 23.64 4.29 0.28
N LYS A 70 22.67 3.56 0.83
CA LYS A 70 22.34 2.20 0.41
C LYS A 70 21.41 2.29 -0.79
N TYR A 71 21.64 1.43 -1.78
CA TYR A 71 20.66 1.23 -2.84
C TYR A 71 19.37 0.69 -2.24
N LEU A 72 18.25 1.35 -2.54
CA LEU A 72 16.91 0.94 -2.15
C LEU A 72 16.07 0.84 -3.42
N GLN A 73 15.39 -0.29 -3.57
CA GLN A 73 14.39 -0.43 -4.63
C GLN A 73 13.16 0.41 -4.29
N TYR A 74 12.51 0.92 -5.33
CA TYR A 74 11.31 1.72 -5.19
C TYR A 74 10.13 0.85 -4.74
N GLN A 75 9.61 1.13 -3.55
CA GLN A 75 8.55 0.39 -2.84
C GLN A 75 7.49 1.33 -2.28
N VAL A 76 7.86 2.58 -2.02
CA VAL A 76 7.07 3.62 -1.35
C VAL A 76 6.63 4.68 -2.34
N GLY A 77 5.42 5.21 -2.16
CA GLY A 77 4.83 6.22 -3.03
C GLY A 77 3.54 5.72 -3.68
N PRO A 78 3.04 6.41 -4.71
CA PRO A 78 1.72 6.13 -5.27
C PRO A 78 1.78 5.00 -6.31
N TYR A 79 0.81 4.09 -6.24
CA TYR A 79 0.65 2.96 -7.16
C TYR A 79 -0.81 2.81 -7.57
N ILE A 80 -1.00 2.39 -8.82
CA ILE A 80 -2.29 1.99 -9.37
C ILE A 80 -2.24 0.48 -9.60
N TYR A 81 -3.24 -0.23 -9.09
CA TYR A 81 -3.45 -1.66 -9.33
C TYR A 81 -4.82 -1.89 -9.94
N ASP A 82 -4.98 -2.94 -10.73
CA ASP A 82 -6.31 -3.42 -11.09
C ASP A 82 -6.95 -4.24 -9.96
N GLN A 83 -8.15 -4.76 -10.22
CA GLN A 83 -8.94 -5.48 -9.21
C GLN A 83 -8.39 -6.86 -8.89
N ASP A 84 -7.43 -7.36 -9.66
CA ASP A 84 -6.74 -8.61 -9.42
C ASP A 84 -5.36 -8.37 -8.77
N GLY A 85 -5.08 -7.13 -8.37
CA GLY A 85 -3.83 -6.75 -7.73
C GLY A 85 -2.66 -6.69 -8.69
N VAL A 86 -2.89 -6.70 -10.01
CA VAL A 86 -1.85 -6.53 -11.02
C VAL A 86 -1.44 -5.06 -11.07
N LEU A 87 -0.14 -4.81 -11.10
CA LEU A 87 0.40 -3.46 -11.22
C LEU A 87 -0.08 -2.82 -12.54
N ILE A 88 -0.52 -1.57 -12.48
CA ILE A 88 -0.82 -0.74 -13.64
C ILE A 88 0.18 0.40 -13.74
N TRP A 89 0.43 1.09 -12.64
CA TRP A 89 1.38 2.19 -12.57
C TRP A 89 2.15 2.18 -11.26
N ALA A 90 3.47 2.34 -11.35
CA ALA A 90 4.35 2.64 -10.23
C ALA A 90 4.86 4.08 -10.34
N GLY A 91 4.37 4.95 -9.47
CA GLY A 91 4.82 6.34 -9.34
C GLY A 91 5.98 6.52 -8.37
N SER A 92 6.37 5.47 -7.64
CA SER A 92 7.46 5.53 -6.67
C SER A 92 8.80 6.08 -7.22
N PRO A 93 9.22 5.84 -8.48
CA PRO A 93 10.41 6.49 -9.03
C PRO A 93 10.25 8.00 -9.21
N MET A 94 9.06 8.46 -9.61
CA MET A 94 8.75 9.89 -9.80
C MET A 94 8.90 10.68 -8.49
N PHE A 95 8.60 10.04 -7.36
CA PHE A 95 8.70 10.67 -6.05
C PHE A 95 9.99 10.32 -5.31
N GLY A 96 10.91 9.57 -5.91
CA GLY A 96 12.17 9.21 -5.27
C GLY A 96 11.96 8.34 -4.02
N ASN A 97 10.98 7.44 -4.04
CA ASN A 97 10.58 6.61 -2.91
C ASN A 97 10.07 7.39 -1.67
N ARG A 98 9.62 8.64 -1.85
CA ARG A 98 9.01 9.43 -0.79
C ARG A 98 7.56 9.00 -0.53
N ASN A 99 7.13 9.17 0.71
CA ASN A 99 5.74 8.98 1.08
C ASN A 99 4.82 9.89 0.27
N VAL A 100 3.74 9.29 -0.20
CA VAL A 100 2.62 9.99 -0.83
C VAL A 100 1.35 9.62 -0.08
N PHE A 101 0.43 10.56 0.02
CA PHE A 101 -0.84 10.40 0.72
C PHE A 101 -1.99 10.89 -0.16
N ASP A 102 -3.20 10.51 0.23
CA ASP A 102 -4.46 10.99 -0.38
C ASP A 102 -4.51 10.91 -1.92
N PHE A 103 -3.91 9.82 -2.46
CA PHE A 103 -3.75 9.57 -3.89
C PHE A 103 -5.05 9.05 -4.51
N LYS A 104 -5.70 9.86 -5.33
CA LYS A 104 -7.03 9.57 -5.91
C LYS A 104 -7.20 10.18 -7.29
N VAL A 105 -8.20 9.67 -8.03
CA VAL A 105 -8.67 10.30 -9.28
C VAL A 105 -9.60 11.45 -8.96
N ILE A 106 -9.50 12.53 -9.72
CA ILE A 106 -10.46 13.64 -9.73
C ILE A 106 -10.90 13.93 -11.17
N ASN A 107 -12.20 14.11 -11.37
CA ASN A 107 -12.81 14.37 -12.69
C ASN A 107 -13.52 15.74 -12.74
N ASN A 108 -13.38 16.55 -11.69
CA ASN A 108 -14.17 17.75 -11.46
C ASN A 108 -13.48 19.06 -11.90
N ILE A 109 -12.33 18.98 -12.59
CA ILE A 109 -11.64 20.18 -13.12
C ILE A 109 -12.24 20.59 -14.47
N ASP A 110 -12.17 19.71 -15.46
CA ASP A 110 -12.54 19.97 -16.86
C ASP A 110 -13.23 18.77 -17.53
N GLY A 111 -13.73 17.83 -16.72
CA GLY A 111 -14.35 16.59 -17.19
C GLY A 111 -13.38 15.51 -17.69
N ARG A 112 -12.06 15.78 -17.68
CA ARG A 112 -11.03 14.77 -17.95
C ARG A 112 -10.51 14.17 -16.64
N PRO A 113 -9.97 12.94 -16.66
CA PRO A 113 -9.39 12.34 -15.48
C PRO A 113 -8.02 12.94 -15.14
N HIS A 114 -7.90 13.38 -13.90
CA HIS A 114 -6.66 13.83 -13.27
C HIS A 114 -6.37 12.98 -12.03
N LEU A 115 -5.14 13.03 -11.55
CA LEU A 115 -4.73 12.42 -10.28
C LEU A 115 -4.41 13.54 -9.30
N SER A 116 -4.91 13.41 -8.07
CA SER A 116 -4.59 14.30 -6.96
C SER A 116 -3.86 13.50 -5.88
N LEU A 117 -2.82 14.08 -5.29
CA LEU A 117 -2.06 13.46 -4.21
C LEU A 117 -1.36 14.49 -3.35
N ILE A 118 -0.85 14.05 -2.21
CA ILE A 118 0.02 14.84 -1.33
C ILE A 118 1.39 14.17 -1.31
N ALA A 119 2.43 14.87 -1.73
CA ALA A 119 3.81 14.40 -1.61
C ALA A 119 4.44 14.96 -0.35
N GLN A 120 4.94 14.09 0.53
CA GLN A 120 5.58 14.52 1.76
C GLN A 120 6.90 15.24 1.49
N ARG A 121 7.28 16.12 2.42
CA ARG A 121 8.62 16.70 2.46
C ARG A 121 9.71 15.63 2.58
N THR A 122 10.94 15.98 2.20
CA THR A 122 12.11 15.13 2.52
C THR A 122 12.53 15.29 3.98
N SER A 123 13.19 14.28 4.52
CA SER A 123 13.69 14.27 5.90
C SER A 123 14.65 15.41 6.21
N ASP A 124 15.45 15.82 5.22
CA ASP A 124 16.44 16.89 5.31
C ASP A 124 15.86 18.28 5.02
N GLY A 125 14.56 18.36 4.70
CA GLY A 125 13.88 19.61 4.35
C GLY A 125 14.24 20.18 2.97
N GLY A 126 15.05 19.48 2.17
CA GLY A 126 15.44 19.94 0.84
C GLY A 126 14.27 20.07 -0.15
N VAL A 127 13.21 19.29 0.03
CA VAL A 127 11.94 19.42 -0.70
C VAL A 127 10.81 19.61 0.32
N PRO A 128 10.02 20.70 0.26
CA PRO A 128 9.04 21.06 1.29
C PRO A 128 7.75 20.21 1.28
N GLY A 129 7.53 19.39 0.24
CA GLY A 129 6.26 18.68 0.05
C GLY A 129 5.14 19.60 -0.46
N GLY A 130 3.98 19.02 -0.76
CA GLY A 130 2.84 19.78 -1.30
C GLY A 130 1.72 18.90 -1.87
N GLY A 131 0.57 19.53 -2.12
CA GLY A 131 -0.49 18.96 -2.93
C GLY A 131 -0.11 18.99 -4.41
N ILE A 132 -0.33 17.90 -5.14
CA ILE A 132 0.08 17.76 -6.54
C ILE A 132 -1.11 17.26 -7.35
N ILE A 133 -1.32 17.89 -8.50
CA ILE A 133 -2.27 17.45 -9.52
C ILE A 133 -1.48 16.97 -10.73
N LEU A 134 -1.71 15.73 -11.15
CA LEU A 134 -1.14 15.15 -12.37
C LEU A 134 -2.24 14.97 -13.41
N ASN A 135 -1.90 15.16 -14.68
CA ASN A 135 -2.79 14.78 -15.77
C ASN A 135 -2.79 13.26 -16.02
N GLN A 136 -3.63 12.83 -16.96
CA GLN A 136 -3.70 11.45 -17.48
C GLN A 136 -2.38 10.89 -18.09
N HIS A 137 -1.39 11.75 -18.35
CA HIS A 137 -0.05 11.38 -18.81
C HIS A 137 0.96 11.23 -17.66
N TYR A 138 0.51 11.39 -16.40
CA TYR A 138 1.32 11.39 -15.18
C TYR A 138 2.28 12.58 -15.07
N GLU A 139 1.99 13.68 -15.76
CA GLU A 139 2.77 14.91 -15.71
C GLU A 139 2.13 15.91 -14.73
N PRO A 140 2.91 16.61 -13.89
CA PRO A 140 2.37 17.62 -12.99
C PRO A 140 1.74 18.81 -13.73
N GLU A 141 0.50 19.14 -13.39
CA GLU A 141 -0.20 20.35 -13.84
C GLU A 141 -0.19 21.45 -12.77
N ALA A 142 -0.22 21.06 -11.50
CA ALA A 142 -0.13 21.97 -10.37
C ALA A 142 0.66 21.36 -9.21
N ILE A 143 1.42 22.21 -8.52
CA ILE A 143 2.10 21.89 -7.26
C ILE A 143 1.75 23.02 -6.29
N VAL A 144 0.97 22.66 -5.27
CA VAL A 144 0.46 23.58 -4.24
C VAL A 144 1.36 23.48 -3.02
N PRO A 145 2.08 24.55 -2.66
CA PRO A 145 2.96 24.54 -1.50
C PRO A 145 2.16 24.56 -0.19
N LYS A 146 2.84 24.24 0.91
CA LYS A 146 2.31 24.48 2.27
C LYS A 146 2.14 25.98 2.53
N LEU A 147 1.34 26.35 3.52
CA LEU A 147 1.28 27.72 4.03
C LEU A 147 2.58 28.08 4.79
N ASP A 148 2.92 29.36 4.83
CA ASP A 148 4.22 29.82 5.36
C ASP A 148 4.43 29.50 6.85
N ASP A 149 3.38 29.65 7.66
CA ASP A 149 3.36 29.43 9.11
C ASP A 149 3.08 27.98 9.54
N THR A 150 2.94 27.08 8.58
CA THR A 150 2.81 25.62 8.82
C THR A 150 4.14 24.92 8.69
N TRP A 151 4.31 23.76 9.32
CA TRP A 151 5.55 22.99 9.18
C TRP A 151 5.66 22.20 7.89
N GLU A 152 4.54 21.68 7.41
CA GLU A 152 4.46 20.87 6.22
C GLU A 152 3.08 20.96 5.59
N PHE A 153 2.98 20.56 4.33
CA PHE A 153 1.69 20.33 3.71
C PHE A 153 1.06 19.11 4.39
N ASN A 154 -0.03 19.31 5.13
CA ASN A 154 -0.59 18.28 5.97
C ASN A 154 -1.03 17.06 5.15
N VAL A 155 -0.75 15.86 5.66
CA VAL A 155 -0.96 14.59 4.94
C VAL A 155 -2.41 14.13 4.86
N HIS A 156 -3.32 14.74 5.62
CA HIS A 156 -4.65 14.19 5.87
C HIS A 156 -5.65 14.46 4.74
N GLU A 157 -5.62 15.65 4.14
CA GLU A 157 -6.61 16.05 3.13
C GLU A 157 -6.03 17.00 2.09
N PHE A 158 -6.27 16.68 0.83
CA PHE A 158 -6.13 17.60 -0.30
C PHE A 158 -7.28 17.36 -1.28
N LYS A 159 -8.33 18.17 -1.18
CA LYS A 159 -9.55 18.04 -1.99
C LYS A 159 -9.67 19.19 -2.98
N VAL A 160 -9.42 18.90 -4.26
CA VAL A 160 -9.70 19.85 -5.34
C VAL A 160 -11.21 20.05 -5.49
N LEU A 161 -11.66 21.29 -5.43
CA LEU A 161 -13.06 21.65 -5.55
C LEU A 161 -13.49 21.76 -7.01
N ASP A 162 -14.80 21.70 -7.23
CA ASP A 162 -15.40 21.70 -8.56
C ASP A 162 -14.98 22.93 -9.39
N GLY A 163 -14.62 22.67 -10.64
CA GLY A 163 -14.05 23.65 -11.56
C GLY A 163 -12.55 23.90 -11.37
N GLY A 164 -11.89 23.23 -10.43
CA GLY A 164 -10.42 23.24 -10.29
C GLY A 164 -9.79 24.59 -9.95
N ARG A 165 -10.57 25.53 -9.41
CA ARG A 165 -10.09 26.88 -9.06
C ARG A 165 -9.51 26.98 -7.65
N SER A 166 -9.92 26.07 -6.76
CA SER A 166 -9.44 26.02 -5.38
C SER A 166 -9.40 24.57 -4.88
N ALA A 167 -8.69 24.36 -3.77
CA ALA A 167 -8.63 23.08 -3.08
C ALA A 167 -8.67 23.29 -1.56
N LEU A 168 -9.26 22.34 -0.85
CA LEU A 168 -9.23 22.28 0.61
C LEU A 168 -8.00 21.50 1.07
N ALA A 169 -7.34 21.99 2.10
CA ALA A 169 -6.25 21.29 2.76
C ALA A 169 -6.35 21.44 4.28
N CYS A 170 -6.00 20.37 5.02
CA CYS A 170 -5.82 20.48 6.47
C CYS A 170 -4.59 21.36 6.79
N VAL A 171 -4.68 22.12 7.88
CA VAL A 171 -3.65 23.08 8.31
C VAL A 171 -3.43 22.90 9.81
N TYR A 172 -2.16 22.86 10.22
CA TYR A 172 -1.76 22.66 11.60
C TYR A 172 -0.74 23.72 12.01
N GLN A 173 -0.92 24.32 13.18
CA GLN A 173 -0.08 25.40 13.70
C GLN A 173 0.20 25.20 15.20
N SER A 174 1.39 25.57 15.64
CA SER A 174 1.72 25.57 17.07
C SER A 174 1.36 26.93 17.69
N LYS A 175 0.42 26.95 18.63
CA LYS A 175 -0.07 28.17 19.31
C LYS A 175 0.00 28.03 20.82
N VAL A 176 0.34 29.11 21.51
CA VAL A 176 0.31 29.15 22.97
C VAL A 176 -1.10 29.52 23.42
N LEU A 177 -1.75 28.63 24.16
CA LEU A 177 -3.12 28.80 24.65
C LEU A 177 -3.14 28.89 26.18
N ASP A 178 -4.09 29.65 26.73
CA ASP A 178 -4.36 29.75 28.17
C ASP A 178 -5.25 28.59 28.64
N LEU A 179 -5.00 28.10 29.85
CA LEU A 179 -5.67 26.94 30.43
C LEU A 179 -6.86 27.29 31.36
N ALA A 180 -7.37 28.52 31.34
CA ALA A 180 -8.53 28.92 32.14
C ALA A 180 -9.76 28.03 31.88
N ASP A 181 -9.99 27.65 30.61
CA ASP A 181 -11.09 26.79 30.18
C ASP A 181 -11.08 25.40 30.86
N VAL A 182 -9.92 24.95 31.30
CA VAL A 182 -9.72 23.69 32.04
C VAL A 182 -9.37 23.91 33.52
N GLY A 183 -9.73 25.08 34.06
CA GLY A 183 -9.62 25.39 35.48
C GLY A 183 -8.23 25.79 35.97
N ARG A 184 -7.31 26.17 35.06
CA ARG A 184 -5.94 26.62 35.40
C ARG A 184 -5.66 28.03 34.84
N PRO A 185 -6.38 29.06 35.29
CA PRO A 185 -6.25 30.42 34.76
C PRO A 185 -4.84 30.98 34.97
N GLY A 186 -4.29 31.64 33.94
CA GLY A 186 -2.95 32.24 33.98
C GLY A 186 -1.82 31.26 33.70
N GLU A 187 -2.12 29.96 33.55
CA GLU A 187 -1.18 29.00 32.99
C GLU A 187 -1.35 28.90 31.49
N GLN A 188 -0.23 28.90 30.76
CA GLN A 188 -0.20 28.75 29.31
C GLN A 188 0.61 27.52 28.91
N ARG A 189 0.22 26.91 27.79
CA ARG A 189 0.95 25.79 27.18
C ARG A 189 0.90 25.89 25.66
N LEU A 190 1.87 25.25 25.01
CA LEU A 190 1.92 25.15 23.56
C LEU A 190 0.99 24.02 23.09
N PHE A 191 0.11 24.32 22.14
CA PHE A 191 -0.81 23.37 21.52
C PHE A 191 -0.54 23.31 20.02
N LEU A 192 -0.67 22.12 19.47
CA LEU A 192 -0.81 21.91 18.04
C LEU A 192 -2.30 22.05 17.70
N THR A 193 -2.67 23.18 17.13
CA THR A 193 -4.04 23.45 16.68
C THR A 193 -4.26 22.84 15.30
N GLY A 194 -5.51 22.50 15.00
CA GLY A 194 -5.90 21.89 13.74
C GLY A 194 -7.02 22.68 13.07
N GLY A 195 -6.94 22.78 11.75
CA GLY A 195 -7.86 23.56 10.95
C GLY A 195 -7.78 23.22 9.47
N PHE A 196 -8.27 24.12 8.63
CA PHE A 196 -8.18 23.98 7.19
C PHE A 196 -8.02 25.33 6.50
N ALA A 197 -7.55 25.25 5.26
CA ALA A 197 -7.58 26.35 4.33
C ALA A 197 -8.24 25.94 3.02
N GLU A 198 -8.99 26.86 2.42
CA GLU A 198 -9.29 26.82 1.00
C GLU A 198 -8.20 27.60 0.25
N LEU A 199 -7.43 26.90 -0.57
CA LEU A 199 -6.29 27.43 -1.30
C LEU A 199 -6.69 27.66 -2.76
N GLY A 200 -6.44 28.86 -3.29
CA GLY A 200 -6.57 29.14 -4.72
C GLY A 200 -5.54 28.36 -5.54
N LEU A 201 -5.98 27.70 -6.61
CA LEU A 201 -5.09 26.95 -7.51
C LEU A 201 -4.65 27.79 -8.72
N PRO A 202 -3.41 27.64 -9.20
CA PRO A 202 -2.35 26.78 -8.67
C PRO A 202 -1.48 27.48 -7.60
N THR A 203 -1.78 28.73 -7.24
CA THR A 203 -0.87 29.59 -6.45
C THR A 203 -0.71 29.17 -4.99
N GLY A 204 -1.68 28.44 -4.43
CA GLY A 204 -1.70 28.08 -3.01
C GLY A 204 -2.04 29.26 -2.09
N ILE A 205 -2.53 30.38 -2.62
CA ILE A 205 -2.91 31.54 -1.81
C ILE A 205 -4.20 31.20 -1.05
N PRO A 206 -4.25 31.38 0.28
CA PRO A 206 -5.46 31.12 1.05
C PRO A 206 -6.59 32.10 0.66
N LEU A 207 -7.77 31.53 0.40
CA LEU A 207 -9.04 32.23 0.16
C LEU A 207 -9.89 32.27 1.43
N PHE A 208 -9.72 31.26 2.29
CA PHE A 208 -10.39 31.10 3.57
C PHE A 208 -9.49 30.24 4.46
N GLU A 209 -9.37 30.61 5.74
CA GLU A 209 -8.61 29.88 6.75
C GLU A 209 -9.45 29.77 8.02
N TRP A 210 -9.37 28.63 8.68
CA TRP A 210 -10.08 28.37 9.91
C TRP A 210 -9.18 27.56 10.84
N ASP A 211 -9.10 27.97 12.11
CA ASP A 211 -8.27 27.32 13.13
C ASP A 211 -9.08 27.02 14.39
N SER A 212 -8.97 25.80 14.91
CA SER A 212 -9.67 25.36 16.12
C SER A 212 -9.50 26.28 17.33
N ALA A 213 -8.35 26.90 17.53
CA ALA A 213 -8.07 27.71 18.73
C ALA A 213 -8.90 28.99 18.80
N ASP A 214 -9.40 29.48 17.67
CA ASP A 214 -10.25 30.68 17.63
C ASP A 214 -11.73 30.34 17.90
N HIS A 215 -12.09 29.05 17.86
CA HIS A 215 -13.49 28.62 17.81
C HIS A 215 -13.89 27.54 18.83
N LEU A 216 -12.93 26.77 19.35
CA LEU A 216 -13.18 25.60 20.21
C LEU A 216 -12.48 25.74 21.56
N GLY A 217 -13.12 25.23 22.62
CA GLY A 217 -12.53 25.15 23.95
C GLY A 217 -11.57 23.96 24.08
N ILE A 218 -10.56 24.09 24.95
CA ILE A 218 -9.67 22.97 25.31
C ILE A 218 -10.48 21.86 25.98
N HIS A 219 -11.52 22.18 26.74
CA HIS A 219 -12.37 21.19 27.40
C HIS A 219 -13.14 20.28 26.43
N GLU A 220 -13.24 20.62 25.13
CA GLU A 220 -13.85 19.74 24.11
C GLU A 220 -12.95 18.53 23.80
N THR A 221 -11.63 18.63 24.02
CA THR A 221 -10.70 17.53 23.72
C THR A 221 -10.78 16.38 24.73
N ASP A 222 -10.59 15.16 24.23
CA ASP A 222 -10.37 13.98 25.05
C ASP A 222 -8.89 13.54 25.12
N ARG A 223 -7.99 14.26 24.43
CA ARG A 223 -6.53 13.99 24.40
C ARG A 223 -5.69 15.09 25.06
N PHE A 224 -6.19 15.67 26.13
CA PHE A 224 -5.39 16.57 26.97
C PHE A 224 -5.62 16.29 28.44
N HIS A 225 -4.52 16.05 29.15
CA HIS A 225 -4.51 16.09 30.59
C HIS A 225 -3.55 17.16 31.11
N THR A 226 -3.98 17.89 32.13
CA THR A 226 -3.23 19.04 32.67
C THR A 226 -1.86 18.70 33.26
N TRP A 227 -1.59 17.41 33.50
CA TRP A 227 -0.31 16.90 34.03
C TRP A 227 0.64 16.37 32.95
N GLU A 228 0.19 16.27 31.69
CA GLU A 228 1.07 15.90 30.57
C GLU A 228 1.96 17.08 30.20
N GLU A 229 3.06 16.85 29.49
CA GLU A 229 3.96 17.88 28.95
C GLU A 229 3.81 17.96 27.42
N PRO A 230 3.99 19.13 26.79
CA PRO A 230 3.81 19.27 25.35
C PRO A 230 4.82 18.41 24.57
N MET A 231 4.44 18.01 23.35
CA MET A 231 5.29 17.18 22.50
C MET A 231 6.38 18.00 21.81
N GLY A 232 7.36 18.46 22.60
CA GLY A 232 8.41 19.36 22.13
C GLY A 232 7.84 20.63 21.50
N ASP A 233 8.39 21.03 20.36
CA ASP A 233 7.96 22.23 19.63
C ASP A 233 6.57 22.09 18.98
N TRP A 234 5.98 20.88 18.97
CA TRP A 234 4.63 20.62 18.42
C TRP A 234 3.56 21.10 19.37
N GLY A 235 3.78 21.00 20.68
CA GLY A 235 2.72 21.22 21.64
C GLY A 235 1.84 19.99 21.81
N TYR A 236 0.70 20.16 22.47
CA TYR A 236 -0.32 19.11 22.57
C TYR A 236 -1.22 19.12 21.35
N ASP A 237 -1.31 17.98 20.65
CA ASP A 237 -2.32 17.78 19.63
C ASP A 237 -3.69 17.61 20.29
N SER A 238 -4.49 18.68 20.29
CA SER A 238 -5.77 18.72 21.01
C SER A 238 -6.96 18.30 20.15
N VAL A 239 -6.87 18.43 18.83
CA VAL A 239 -8.04 18.22 17.95
C VAL A 239 -7.81 17.16 16.89
N HIS A 240 -6.58 17.03 16.38
CA HIS A 240 -6.22 16.08 15.32
C HIS A 240 -7.23 16.04 14.17
N MET A 241 -7.40 17.19 13.50
CA MET A 241 -8.23 17.34 12.31
C MET A 241 -7.73 16.48 11.14
N ASN A 242 -8.62 15.68 10.54
CA ASN A 242 -8.21 14.66 9.56
C ASN A 242 -8.99 14.64 8.24
N SER A 243 -9.99 15.51 8.08
CA SER A 243 -10.72 15.67 6.83
C SER A 243 -11.53 16.97 6.82
N VAL A 244 -11.74 17.48 5.61
CA VAL A 244 -12.58 18.65 5.33
C VAL A 244 -13.30 18.44 4.00
N ASP A 245 -14.56 18.84 3.95
CA ASP A 245 -15.37 18.89 2.74
C ASP A 245 -16.22 20.16 2.70
N LYS A 246 -16.70 20.57 1.52
CA LYS A 246 -17.48 21.78 1.29
C LYS A 246 -18.77 21.45 0.53
N ASN A 247 -19.90 22.00 0.99
CA ASN A 247 -21.18 21.85 0.30
C ASN A 247 -21.44 22.98 -0.72
N ALA A 248 -22.53 22.86 -1.48
CA ALA A 248 -22.91 23.86 -2.48
C ALA A 248 -23.31 25.24 -1.89
N ASP A 249 -23.71 25.30 -0.63
CA ASP A 249 -24.00 26.55 0.09
C ASP A 249 -22.71 27.28 0.52
N GLY A 250 -21.56 26.62 0.35
CA GLY A 250 -20.25 27.15 0.69
C GLY A 250 -19.81 26.87 2.13
N ASN A 251 -20.58 26.11 2.89
CA ASN A 251 -20.24 25.70 4.25
C ASN A 251 -19.34 24.47 4.25
N TYR A 252 -18.57 24.30 5.31
CA TYR A 252 -17.59 23.22 5.42
C TYR A 252 -18.01 22.20 6.48
N ILE A 253 -17.72 20.92 6.25
CA ILE A 253 -17.79 19.89 7.26
C ILE A 253 -16.38 19.37 7.55
N ILE A 254 -16.04 19.23 8.82
CA ILE A 254 -14.70 18.83 9.27
C ILE A 254 -14.79 17.73 10.31
N SER A 255 -13.76 16.89 10.36
CA SER A 255 -13.63 15.83 11.36
C SER A 255 -12.41 16.05 12.23
N MET A 256 -12.61 15.99 13.54
CA MET A 256 -11.55 16.06 14.55
C MET A 256 -11.56 14.80 15.39
N ARG A 257 -10.45 14.06 15.30
CA ARG A 257 -10.31 12.75 15.95
C ARG A 257 -10.26 12.88 17.48
N PHE A 258 -9.62 13.92 18.02
CA PHE A 258 -9.39 14.06 19.46
C PHE A 258 -10.47 14.85 20.20
N THR A 259 -11.58 15.16 19.51
CA THR A 259 -12.81 15.62 20.15
C THR A 259 -13.97 14.65 19.93
N ASP A 260 -13.75 13.55 19.19
CA ASP A 260 -14.80 12.62 18.73
C ASP A 260 -15.99 13.35 18.07
N THR A 261 -15.71 14.44 17.35
CA THR A 261 -16.74 15.36 16.86
C THR A 261 -16.55 15.67 15.38
N ILE A 262 -17.68 15.70 14.67
CA ILE A 262 -17.83 16.25 13.32
C ILE A 262 -18.48 17.63 13.44
N TYR A 263 -17.90 18.64 12.81
CA TYR A 263 -18.36 20.02 12.90
C TYR A 263 -18.82 20.53 11.54
N MET A 264 -19.84 21.38 11.54
CA MET A 264 -20.20 22.21 10.39
C MET A 264 -19.77 23.65 10.64
N ILE A 265 -19.07 24.22 9.69
CA ILE A 265 -18.48 25.56 9.77
C ILE A 265 -19.11 26.44 8.69
N SER A 266 -19.56 27.62 9.12
CA SER A 266 -20.10 28.64 8.21
C SER A 266 -19.02 29.12 7.24
N GLY A 267 -19.32 29.07 5.95
CA GLY A 267 -18.42 29.57 4.91
C GLY A 267 -18.32 31.09 4.81
N VAL A 268 -19.12 31.81 5.61
CA VAL A 268 -19.21 33.28 5.57
C VAL A 268 -18.28 33.93 6.58
N ASP A 269 -18.25 33.40 7.80
CA ASP A 269 -17.60 34.01 8.97
C ASP A 269 -16.89 32.98 9.87
N GLY A 270 -16.90 31.70 9.49
CA GLY A 270 -16.17 30.65 10.21
C GLY A 270 -16.79 30.21 11.53
N HIS A 271 -17.97 30.69 11.92
CA HIS A 271 -18.59 30.20 13.17
C HIS A 271 -19.00 28.72 13.04
N VAL A 272 -18.91 27.99 14.17
CA VAL A 272 -19.40 26.60 14.26
C VAL A 272 -20.93 26.62 14.25
N MET A 273 -21.54 26.08 13.20
CA MET A 273 -22.98 26.01 13.04
C MET A 273 -23.59 24.90 13.91
N TRP A 274 -22.93 23.73 13.95
CA TRP A 274 -23.32 22.62 14.81
C TRP A 274 -22.16 21.63 15.03
N ARG A 275 -22.30 20.81 16.07
CA ARG A 275 -21.41 19.73 16.50
C ARG A 275 -22.18 18.41 16.53
N LEU A 276 -21.71 17.40 15.82
CA LEU A 276 -22.21 16.03 15.91
C LEU A 276 -21.20 15.19 16.69
N GLY A 277 -21.63 14.57 17.79
CA GLY A 277 -20.76 13.78 18.67
C GLY A 277 -20.03 14.60 19.72
N GLY A 278 -19.04 13.98 20.36
CA GLY A 278 -18.24 14.56 21.43
C GLY A 278 -18.99 15.08 22.65
N ARG A 279 -18.33 15.97 23.39
CA ARG A 279 -18.82 16.50 24.68
C ARG A 279 -19.94 17.54 24.54
N GLU A 280 -20.03 18.19 23.38
CA GLU A 280 -20.93 19.32 23.13
C GLU A 280 -21.88 19.08 21.94
N SER A 281 -22.29 17.82 21.70
CA SER A 281 -23.19 17.48 20.59
C SER A 281 -24.48 18.30 20.61
N ASN A 282 -24.89 18.81 19.44
CA ASN A 282 -26.19 19.45 19.22
C ASN A 282 -27.28 18.48 18.78
N PHE A 283 -26.90 17.21 18.55
CA PHE A 283 -27.77 16.20 17.96
C PHE A 283 -28.21 15.15 18.98
N MET A 284 -29.48 14.78 18.90
CA MET A 284 -29.95 13.48 19.36
C MET A 284 -29.64 12.44 18.27
N GLN A 285 -28.73 11.52 18.57
CA GLN A 285 -28.26 10.49 17.64
C GLN A 285 -28.63 9.07 18.09
N ASP A 286 -28.92 8.18 17.15
CA ASP A 286 -29.27 6.77 17.40
C ASP A 286 -28.10 5.78 17.22
N PHE A 287 -26.88 6.32 17.09
CA PHE A 287 -25.64 5.57 16.90
C PHE A 287 -24.53 6.14 17.76
N VAL A 288 -23.44 5.38 17.88
CA VAL A 288 -22.19 5.80 18.52
C VAL A 288 -21.09 5.79 17.47
N PHE A 289 -20.15 6.72 17.61
CA PHE A 289 -18.89 6.74 16.88
C PHE A 289 -17.80 7.42 17.73
N SER A 290 -16.55 7.13 17.42
CA SER A 290 -15.39 7.83 17.97
C SER A 290 -14.20 7.72 17.03
N LYS A 291 -13.23 8.63 17.20
CA LYS A 291 -11.95 8.67 16.48
C LYS A 291 -12.13 8.66 14.96
N GLN A 292 -13.22 9.23 14.47
CA GLN A 292 -13.69 9.14 13.10
C GLN A 292 -12.75 9.81 12.10
N HIS A 293 -12.75 9.33 10.87
CA HIS A 293 -11.95 9.84 9.76
C HIS A 293 -12.80 10.05 8.51
N ASP A 294 -12.29 10.90 7.61
CA ASP A 294 -12.78 11.05 6.25
C ASP A 294 -14.28 11.40 6.16
N VAL A 295 -14.70 12.43 6.88
CA VAL A 295 -16.08 12.93 6.75
C VAL A 295 -16.26 13.63 5.40
N LYS A 296 -17.33 13.28 4.70
CA LYS A 296 -17.71 13.88 3.41
C LYS A 296 -19.21 14.11 3.32
N PHE A 297 -19.60 15.10 2.53
CA PHE A 297 -20.98 15.21 2.10
C PHE A 297 -21.28 14.15 1.04
N VAL A 298 -22.39 13.43 1.22
CA VAL A 298 -23.00 12.59 0.19
C VAL A 298 -24.11 13.40 -0.48
N GLU A 299 -24.96 14.03 0.31
CA GLU A 299 -25.99 14.96 -0.13
C GLU A 299 -26.12 16.11 0.88
N SER A 300 -26.46 17.30 0.41
CA SER A 300 -26.70 18.46 1.27
C SER A 300 -27.66 19.42 0.58
N ASN A 301 -28.74 19.77 1.26
CA ASN A 301 -29.71 20.79 0.79
C ASN A 301 -29.81 21.99 1.76
N GLY A 302 -28.77 22.21 2.56
CA GLY A 302 -28.64 23.31 3.52
C GLY A 302 -29.22 23.02 4.90
N THR A 303 -30.32 22.27 4.98
CA THR A 303 -30.96 21.92 6.27
C THR A 303 -30.92 20.42 6.59
N HIS A 304 -30.90 19.59 5.56
CA HIS A 304 -30.71 18.16 5.67
C HIS A 304 -29.41 17.78 4.97
N HIS A 305 -28.62 16.94 5.64
CA HIS A 305 -27.34 16.48 5.13
C HIS A 305 -27.24 14.97 5.26
N ILE A 306 -26.85 14.28 4.20
CA ILE A 306 -26.37 12.91 4.28
C ILE A 306 -24.85 12.97 4.25
N ILE A 307 -24.21 12.44 5.28
CA ILE A 307 -22.75 12.42 5.40
C ILE A 307 -22.26 10.98 5.48
N SER A 308 -21.05 10.75 4.98
CA SER A 308 -20.32 9.49 5.15
C SER A 308 -19.04 9.72 5.92
N PHE A 309 -18.66 8.77 6.78
CA PHE A 309 -17.37 8.79 7.48
C PHE A 309 -16.97 7.38 7.92
N LEU A 310 -15.68 7.21 8.19
CA LEU A 310 -15.15 6.01 8.82
C LEU A 310 -15.22 6.18 10.33
N ASN A 311 -16.00 5.34 11.02
CA ASN A 311 -15.93 5.21 12.47
C ASN A 311 -14.83 4.20 12.83
N ASN A 312 -13.67 4.72 13.19
CA ASN A 312 -12.55 3.92 13.67
C ASN A 312 -12.87 3.25 15.02
N ALA A 313 -13.70 3.89 15.84
CA ALA A 313 -14.19 3.40 17.13
C ALA A 313 -13.10 3.09 18.18
N SER A 314 -11.85 3.43 17.90
CA SER A 314 -10.70 3.11 18.74
C SER A 314 -9.49 3.95 18.36
N ASP A 315 -8.52 3.97 19.26
CA ASP A 315 -7.19 4.51 19.04
C ASP A 315 -6.13 3.65 19.77
N GLU A 316 -4.96 4.23 20.08
CA GLU A 316 -3.87 3.55 20.78
C GLU A 316 -4.16 3.27 22.27
N ILE A 317 -5.18 3.91 22.84
CA ILE A 317 -5.46 3.92 24.29
C ILE A 317 -6.87 3.41 24.60
N THR A 318 -7.85 3.79 23.79
CA THR A 318 -9.29 3.63 24.01
C THR A 318 -9.94 2.82 22.90
N THR A 319 -11.06 2.19 23.23
CA THR A 319 -11.88 1.39 22.32
C THR A 319 -13.33 1.52 22.75
N ASN A 320 -14.17 2.06 21.87
CA ASN A 320 -15.57 2.39 22.15
C ASN A 320 -16.54 1.38 21.51
N GLU A 321 -16.12 0.69 20.45
CA GLU A 321 -16.84 -0.45 19.87
C GLU A 321 -15.86 -1.59 19.53
N GLU A 322 -16.37 -2.80 19.32
CA GLU A 322 -15.54 -3.97 19.01
C GLU A 322 -15.03 -4.00 17.57
N VAL A 323 -15.72 -3.31 16.64
CA VAL A 323 -15.46 -3.38 15.20
C VAL A 323 -15.62 -2.00 14.57
N SER A 324 -14.63 -1.58 13.77
CA SER A 324 -14.74 -0.33 13.01
C SER A 324 -15.77 -0.46 11.88
N SER A 325 -16.36 0.65 11.46
CA SER A 325 -17.36 0.62 10.38
C SER A 325 -17.38 1.90 9.56
N ALA A 326 -17.70 1.77 8.28
CA ALA A 326 -18.12 2.90 7.47
C ALA A 326 -19.59 3.21 7.78
N MET A 327 -19.92 4.48 7.99
CA MET A 327 -21.27 4.93 8.33
C MET A 327 -21.78 5.97 7.35
N PHE A 328 -23.09 5.93 7.12
CA PHE A 328 -23.86 6.96 6.43
C PHE A 328 -24.95 7.44 7.37
N VAL A 329 -25.04 8.74 7.58
CA VAL A 329 -25.92 9.35 8.58
C VAL A 329 -26.71 10.49 7.95
N LEU A 330 -28.01 10.54 8.23
CA LEU A 330 -28.89 11.65 7.92
C LEU A 330 -28.87 12.63 9.10
N LEU A 331 -28.60 13.90 8.82
CA LEU A 331 -28.68 15.00 9.76
C LEU A 331 -29.88 15.87 9.39
N ASP A 332 -30.78 16.10 10.33
CA ASP A 332 -31.86 17.08 10.25
C ASP A 332 -31.59 18.21 11.25
N THR A 333 -31.18 19.35 10.71
CA THR A 333 -30.85 20.57 11.48
C THR A 333 -32.08 21.45 11.78
N THR A 334 -33.27 21.08 11.26
CA THR A 334 -34.51 21.80 11.49
C THR A 334 -35.26 21.33 12.75
N ALA A 335 -34.96 20.13 13.22
CA ALA A 335 -35.50 19.59 14.46
C ALA A 335 -34.95 20.30 15.71
N TYR A 336 -35.71 20.26 16.82
CA TYR A 336 -35.29 20.81 18.11
C TYR A 336 -35.48 19.79 19.25
N PRO A 337 -34.40 19.17 19.78
CA PRO A 337 -33.01 19.27 19.32
C PRO A 337 -32.82 18.71 17.90
N MET A 338 -31.69 19.04 17.24
CA MET A 338 -31.34 18.47 15.93
C MET A 338 -31.27 16.95 16.01
N THR A 339 -31.53 16.23 14.90
CA THR A 339 -31.52 14.75 14.91
C THR A 339 -30.51 14.18 13.92
N ALA A 340 -29.86 13.09 14.33
CA ALA A 340 -28.92 12.35 13.51
C ALA A 340 -29.31 10.86 13.49
N THR A 341 -29.57 10.33 12.31
CA THR A 341 -30.09 8.97 12.12
C THR A 341 -29.14 8.15 11.27
N LEU A 342 -28.75 6.98 11.76
CA LEU A 342 -27.93 6.04 11.00
C LEU A 342 -28.74 5.46 9.82
N ILE A 343 -28.27 5.72 8.60
CA ILE A 343 -28.89 5.20 7.37
C ILE A 343 -28.29 3.85 7.00
N ALA A 344 -26.96 3.74 7.05
CA ALA A 344 -26.24 2.53 6.70
C ALA A 344 -24.97 2.38 7.52
N ARG A 345 -24.59 1.13 7.82
CA ARG A 345 -23.37 0.76 8.54
C ARG A 345 -22.74 -0.48 7.91
N TYR A 346 -21.49 -0.34 7.46
CA TYR A 346 -20.71 -1.42 6.87
C TYR A 346 -19.56 -1.77 7.82
N ARG A 347 -19.66 -2.92 8.49
CA ARG A 347 -18.64 -3.36 9.46
C ARG A 347 -17.38 -3.84 8.74
N ARG A 348 -16.22 -3.59 9.33
CA ARG A 348 -14.95 -4.13 8.87
C ARG A 348 -15.03 -5.66 8.73
N PRO A 349 -14.74 -6.26 7.56
CA PRO A 349 -15.13 -7.65 7.30
C PRO A 349 -14.44 -8.71 8.16
N ASP A 350 -13.24 -8.43 8.67
CA ASP A 350 -12.49 -9.33 9.55
C ASP A 350 -12.84 -9.19 11.04
N GLY A 351 -13.82 -8.33 11.38
CA GLY A 351 -14.28 -8.11 12.75
C GLY A 351 -13.26 -7.38 13.63
N GLN A 352 -12.30 -6.65 13.04
CA GLN A 352 -11.28 -5.91 13.78
C GLN A 352 -11.52 -4.40 13.78
N LEU A 353 -10.55 -3.69 14.37
CA LEU A 353 -10.52 -2.24 14.49
C LEU A 353 -9.45 -1.63 13.59
N SER A 354 -9.83 -0.63 12.81
CA SER A 354 -8.90 0.30 12.15
C SER A 354 -8.62 1.45 13.12
N ARG A 355 -7.63 1.29 13.99
CA ARG A 355 -7.32 2.28 15.04
C ARG A 355 -6.99 3.69 14.54
N LEU A 356 -6.49 3.79 13.31
CA LEU A 356 -5.99 5.04 12.73
C LEU A 356 -6.30 5.09 11.24
N ARG A 357 -6.56 6.30 10.72
CA ARG A 357 -6.59 6.58 9.27
C ARG A 357 -7.74 5.85 8.56
N GLY A 358 -7.69 5.80 7.23
CA GLY A 358 -8.70 5.16 6.39
C GLY A 358 -9.72 6.15 5.80
N ASN A 359 -10.62 5.62 4.97
CA ASN A 359 -11.61 6.41 4.23
C ASN A 359 -12.83 5.59 3.84
N VAL A 360 -13.91 6.31 3.51
CA VAL A 360 -15.14 5.77 2.93
C VAL A 360 -15.39 6.44 1.59
N GLN A 361 -15.74 5.65 0.59
CA GLN A 361 -16.05 6.14 -0.75
C GLN A 361 -17.34 5.51 -1.25
N LEU A 362 -18.37 6.33 -1.49
CA LEU A 362 -19.53 5.93 -2.26
C LEU A 362 -19.15 5.87 -3.75
N LEU A 363 -19.38 4.73 -4.39
CA LEU A 363 -19.07 4.51 -5.80
C LEU A 363 -20.28 4.83 -6.70
N PRO A 364 -20.07 5.11 -8.00
CA PRO A 364 -21.16 5.52 -8.91
C PRO A 364 -22.33 4.54 -9.04
N ASN A 365 -22.11 3.23 -8.82
CA ASN A 365 -23.15 2.21 -8.83
C ASN A 365 -23.84 2.01 -7.47
N GLY A 366 -23.55 2.86 -6.48
CA GLY A 366 -24.08 2.79 -5.12
C GLY A 366 -23.31 1.87 -4.17
N ASN A 367 -22.31 1.13 -4.66
CA ASN A 367 -21.43 0.34 -3.80
C ASN A 367 -20.62 1.24 -2.87
N VAL A 368 -20.15 0.68 -1.76
CA VAL A 368 -19.31 1.38 -0.79
C VAL A 368 -17.93 0.74 -0.77
N PHE A 369 -16.91 1.51 -1.11
CA PHE A 369 -15.51 1.13 -0.98
C PHE A 369 -14.94 1.72 0.30
N VAL A 370 -14.19 0.92 1.06
CA VAL A 370 -13.63 1.33 2.36
C VAL A 370 -12.16 0.97 2.41
N GLY A 371 -11.32 1.96 2.72
CA GLY A 371 -9.91 1.78 3.06
C GLY A 371 -9.74 1.69 4.57
N TRP A 372 -9.25 0.56 5.07
CA TRP A 372 -9.03 0.26 6.50
C TRP A 372 -7.58 0.56 6.96
N SER A 373 -6.78 1.17 6.07
CA SER A 373 -5.40 1.66 6.24
C SER A 373 -4.32 0.59 6.46
N GLU A 374 -4.34 -0.09 7.61
CA GLU A 374 -3.28 -1.00 8.03
C GLU A 374 -3.14 -2.14 7.01
N ARG A 375 -1.89 -2.42 6.58
CA ARG A 375 -1.59 -3.42 5.54
C ARG A 375 -2.35 -3.21 4.23
N GLY A 376 -2.78 -1.98 3.94
CA GLY A 376 -3.60 -1.70 2.77
C GLY A 376 -4.91 -2.47 2.75
N TYR A 377 -5.44 -2.85 3.93
CA TYR A 377 -6.68 -3.58 3.99
C TYR A 377 -7.81 -2.71 3.44
N GLN A 378 -8.59 -3.26 2.52
CA GLN A 378 -9.65 -2.58 1.82
C GLN A 378 -10.76 -3.54 1.47
N SER A 379 -11.97 -3.01 1.31
CA SER A 379 -13.14 -3.82 0.97
C SER A 379 -14.15 -3.04 0.15
N GLU A 380 -14.97 -3.78 -0.58
CA GLU A 380 -16.13 -3.25 -1.29
C GLU A 380 -17.40 -3.96 -0.84
N PHE A 381 -18.45 -3.17 -0.64
CA PHE A 381 -19.78 -3.64 -0.27
C PHE A 381 -20.81 -3.22 -1.30
N SER A 382 -21.81 -4.07 -1.54
CA SER A 382 -23.02 -3.66 -2.24
C SER A 382 -23.87 -2.73 -1.35
N PRO A 383 -24.85 -1.99 -1.92
CA PRO A 383 -25.66 -1.03 -1.15
C PRO A 383 -26.46 -1.66 0.01
N ASP A 384 -26.74 -2.96 -0.06
CA ASP A 384 -27.43 -3.74 0.97
C ASP A 384 -26.50 -4.29 2.06
N GLY A 385 -25.19 -4.02 1.98
CA GLY A 385 -24.21 -4.40 3.01
C GLY A 385 -23.50 -5.74 2.79
N ARG A 386 -23.70 -6.44 1.66
CA ARG A 386 -22.93 -7.66 1.37
C ARG A 386 -21.50 -7.32 0.99
N ILE A 387 -20.55 -8.07 1.50
CA ILE A 387 -19.13 -7.96 1.12
C ILE A 387 -18.97 -8.52 -0.29
N LEU A 388 -18.44 -7.73 -1.21
CA LEU A 388 -18.17 -8.11 -2.60
C LEU A 388 -16.70 -8.45 -2.82
N MET A 389 -15.81 -7.74 -2.15
CA MET A 389 -14.36 -7.91 -2.25
C MET A 389 -13.68 -7.54 -0.93
N THR A 390 -12.64 -8.29 -0.57
CA THR A 390 -11.63 -7.85 0.41
C THR A 390 -10.25 -8.03 -0.17
N ALA A 391 -9.34 -7.08 0.11
CA ALA A 391 -7.95 -7.14 -0.30
C ALA A 391 -7.06 -6.54 0.77
N ARG A 392 -5.81 -7.01 0.87
CA ARG A 392 -4.73 -6.41 1.66
C ARG A 392 -3.40 -6.66 0.98
N PHE A 393 -2.38 -5.88 1.31
CA PHE A 393 -1.02 -6.20 0.96
C PHE A 393 -0.62 -7.56 1.55
N ALA A 394 0.05 -8.39 0.75
CA ALA A 394 0.66 -9.63 1.21
C ALA A 394 1.80 -9.36 2.22
N SER A 395 2.40 -8.16 2.15
CA SER A 395 3.41 -7.68 3.09
C SER A 395 2.76 -7.09 4.34
N ASP A 396 3.27 -7.45 5.52
CA ASP A 396 2.92 -6.80 6.79
C ASP A 396 3.71 -5.51 7.09
N ARG A 397 4.76 -5.24 6.30
CA ARG A 397 5.70 -4.12 6.46
C ARG A 397 5.17 -2.75 6.04
N PHE A 398 4.09 -2.70 5.27
CA PHE A 398 3.61 -1.47 4.65
C PHE A 398 2.17 -1.21 5.05
N SER A 399 1.79 0.06 5.08
CA SER A 399 0.40 0.50 5.18
C SER A 399 0.12 1.55 4.10
N THR A 400 -1.14 1.85 3.87
CA THR A 400 -1.53 3.04 3.10
C THR A 400 -2.47 3.88 3.94
N TYR A 401 -2.44 5.20 3.79
CA TYR A 401 -3.22 6.09 4.65
C TYR A 401 -4.72 6.05 4.30
N ARG A 402 -5.01 6.08 3.00
CA ARG A 402 -6.34 5.91 2.38
C ARG A 402 -6.18 5.06 1.14
N ALA A 403 -7.25 4.37 0.75
CA ALA A 403 -7.35 3.62 -0.49
C ALA A 403 -8.59 4.06 -1.26
N TYR A 404 -8.45 4.31 -2.56
CA TYR A 404 -9.56 4.74 -3.40
C TYR A 404 -9.78 3.79 -4.56
N LYS A 405 -11.02 3.75 -5.07
CA LYS A 405 -11.38 3.02 -6.27
C LYS A 405 -11.99 3.96 -7.31
N SER A 406 -11.47 3.91 -8.53
CA SER A 406 -11.99 4.72 -9.65
C SER A 406 -11.61 4.10 -10.99
N GLU A 407 -12.45 4.28 -11.99
CA GLU A 407 -11.99 4.16 -13.38
C GLU A 407 -10.99 5.28 -13.68
N PHE A 408 -10.02 4.98 -14.53
CA PHE A 408 -8.97 5.91 -14.94
C PHE A 408 -8.38 5.47 -16.27
N THR A 409 -8.08 6.42 -17.16
CA THR A 409 -7.38 6.13 -18.41
C THR A 409 -6.01 6.79 -18.38
N GLY A 410 -4.98 5.99 -18.08
CA GLY A 410 -3.59 6.41 -18.10
C GLY A 410 -2.98 6.24 -19.49
N ARG A 411 -2.34 7.30 -19.99
CA ARG A 411 -1.68 7.36 -21.31
C ARG A 411 -0.28 7.96 -21.18
N PRO A 412 0.69 7.24 -20.60
CA PRO A 412 2.05 7.77 -20.43
C PRO A 412 2.65 8.20 -21.79
N ARG A 413 3.42 9.29 -21.80
CA ARG A 413 4.13 9.76 -23.01
C ARG A 413 5.43 9.02 -23.28
N THR A 414 6.00 8.36 -22.27
CA THR A 414 7.13 7.46 -22.47
C THR A 414 6.70 6.32 -23.40
N PRO A 415 7.59 5.79 -24.25
CA PRO A 415 7.26 4.60 -25.03
C PRO A 415 7.18 3.35 -24.13
N PRO A 416 6.61 2.24 -24.63
CA PRO A 416 6.72 0.93 -23.97
C PRO A 416 8.19 0.52 -23.76
N ASP A 417 8.47 -0.10 -22.63
CA ASP A 417 9.78 -0.67 -22.32
C ASP A 417 9.86 -2.11 -22.81
N ILE A 418 10.98 -2.45 -23.45
CA ILE A 418 11.26 -3.81 -23.91
C ILE A 418 12.66 -4.26 -23.51
N VAL A 419 12.77 -5.49 -23.02
CA VAL A 419 14.03 -6.17 -22.80
C VAL A 419 13.97 -7.51 -23.51
N ALA A 420 14.96 -7.79 -24.36
CA ALA A 420 15.09 -9.08 -25.00
C ALA A 420 16.41 -9.74 -24.61
N SER A 421 16.38 -11.06 -24.40
CA SER A 421 17.55 -11.89 -24.12
C SER A 421 17.48 -13.17 -24.95
N VAL A 422 18.60 -13.58 -25.52
CA VAL A 422 18.69 -14.83 -26.30
C VAL A 422 19.34 -15.95 -25.49
N TYR A 423 18.77 -17.15 -25.60
CA TYR A 423 19.25 -18.38 -24.97
C TYR A 423 19.23 -19.53 -25.98
N GLY A 424 20.12 -20.51 -25.78
CA GLY A 424 20.19 -21.72 -26.59
C GLY A 424 21.49 -22.47 -26.33
N THR A 425 21.52 -23.74 -26.69
CA THR A 425 22.69 -24.62 -26.57
C THR A 425 23.42 -24.81 -27.92
N ASP A 426 22.75 -24.58 -29.05
CA ASP A 426 23.36 -24.52 -30.38
C ASP A 426 22.50 -23.68 -31.36
N ASP A 427 22.88 -23.60 -32.65
CA ASP A 427 22.15 -22.77 -33.63
C ASP A 427 20.70 -23.24 -33.90
N SER A 428 20.35 -24.48 -33.52
CA SER A 428 19.04 -25.09 -33.80
C SER A 428 17.99 -24.85 -32.72
N ASP A 429 18.39 -24.47 -31.50
CA ASP A 429 17.49 -24.25 -30.35
C ASP A 429 17.48 -22.80 -29.83
N LEU A 430 18.14 -21.88 -30.54
CA LEU A 430 18.16 -20.47 -30.18
C LEU A 430 16.74 -19.94 -30.03
N THR A 431 16.52 -19.24 -28.93
CA THR A 431 15.24 -18.65 -28.57
C THR A 431 15.48 -17.28 -27.97
N THR A 432 14.71 -16.29 -28.44
CA THR A 432 14.74 -14.93 -27.91
C THR A 432 13.51 -14.72 -27.03
N ILE A 433 13.76 -14.40 -25.76
CA ILE A 433 12.72 -14.08 -24.78
C ILE A 433 12.60 -12.58 -24.70
N PHE A 434 11.39 -12.07 -24.89
CA PHE A 434 11.03 -10.66 -24.82
C PHE A 434 10.20 -10.44 -23.56
N HIS A 435 10.54 -9.41 -22.80
CA HIS A 435 9.72 -8.84 -21.74
C HIS A 435 9.29 -7.44 -22.17
N VAL A 436 7.99 -7.16 -22.07
CA VAL A 436 7.43 -5.84 -22.39
C VAL A 436 6.49 -5.36 -21.28
N SER A 437 6.58 -4.09 -20.94
CA SER A 437 5.56 -3.42 -20.13
C SER A 437 5.43 -1.95 -20.55
N TRP A 438 4.39 -1.28 -20.07
CA TRP A 438 4.24 0.16 -20.26
C TRP A 438 3.62 0.79 -19.01
N ASN A 439 4.48 1.36 -18.17
CA ASN A 439 4.12 1.85 -16.84
C ASN A 439 3.04 2.94 -16.89
N GLY A 440 1.81 2.58 -16.55
CA GLY A 440 0.64 3.46 -16.53
C GLY A 440 -0.25 3.43 -17.77
N ALA A 441 0.08 2.65 -18.81
CA ALA A 441 -0.81 2.53 -19.97
C ALA A 441 -1.97 1.58 -19.66
N THR A 442 -3.20 2.10 -19.61
CA THR A 442 -4.39 1.34 -19.17
C THR A 442 -5.16 0.65 -20.29
N ASP A 443 -5.03 1.11 -21.54
CA ASP A 443 -5.87 0.75 -22.69
C ASP A 443 -5.16 -0.17 -23.70
N VAL A 444 -4.02 -0.77 -23.33
CA VAL A 444 -3.27 -1.72 -24.18
C VAL A 444 -3.95 -3.09 -24.18
N ALA A 445 -4.41 -3.53 -25.34
CA ALA A 445 -5.00 -4.85 -25.53
C ALA A 445 -3.98 -5.91 -25.94
N ARG A 446 -3.05 -5.58 -26.85
CA ARG A 446 -2.09 -6.53 -27.43
C ARG A 446 -0.73 -5.89 -27.67
N TRP A 447 0.28 -6.74 -27.72
CA TRP A 447 1.66 -6.41 -28.07
C TRP A 447 2.00 -7.04 -29.40
N TYR A 448 2.58 -6.27 -30.32
CA TYR A 448 3.10 -6.74 -31.60
C TYR A 448 4.62 -6.62 -31.57
N PHE A 449 5.32 -7.74 -31.70
CA PHE A 449 6.78 -7.81 -31.58
C PHE A 449 7.42 -7.80 -32.97
N TYR A 450 8.45 -7.00 -33.13
CA TYR A 450 9.19 -6.85 -34.37
C TYR A 450 10.68 -7.10 -34.16
N ALA A 451 11.36 -7.58 -35.19
CA ALA A 451 12.81 -7.69 -35.26
C ALA A 451 13.33 -7.20 -36.62
N GLN A 452 14.61 -6.86 -36.69
CA GLN A 452 15.26 -6.39 -37.93
C GLN A 452 16.54 -7.20 -38.18
N GLY A 453 16.87 -7.42 -39.45
CA GLY A 453 18.10 -8.14 -39.81
C GLY A 453 19.39 -7.37 -39.49
N TYR A 454 19.31 -6.05 -39.37
CA TYR A 454 20.42 -5.13 -39.09
C TYR A 454 19.87 -3.77 -38.61
N ASP A 455 20.76 -2.88 -38.16
CA ASP A 455 20.40 -1.54 -37.69
C ASP A 455 19.72 -0.71 -38.79
N GLY A 456 18.52 -0.19 -38.53
CA GLY A 456 17.72 0.53 -39.52
C GLY A 456 17.16 -0.35 -40.65
N GLY A 457 17.18 -1.68 -40.48
CA GLY A 457 16.51 -2.61 -41.38
C GLY A 457 14.98 -2.47 -41.33
N ALA A 458 14.29 -3.02 -42.33
CA ALA A 458 12.84 -3.04 -42.31
C ALA A 458 12.34 -3.92 -41.13
N PRO A 459 11.42 -3.43 -40.28
CA PRO A 459 10.87 -4.21 -39.19
C PRO A 459 10.00 -5.35 -39.73
N VAL A 460 10.24 -6.56 -39.23
CA VAL A 460 9.46 -7.75 -39.55
C VAL A 460 8.67 -8.16 -38.32
N LEU A 461 7.36 -8.34 -38.46
CA LEU A 461 6.50 -8.83 -37.39
C LEU A 461 6.86 -10.29 -37.09
N VAL A 462 7.36 -10.54 -35.88
CA VAL A 462 7.80 -11.87 -35.43
C VAL A 462 6.79 -12.55 -34.50
N GLY A 463 5.79 -11.82 -34.00
CA GLY A 463 4.71 -12.38 -33.20
C GLY A 463 3.82 -11.33 -32.53
N ASN A 464 2.75 -11.78 -31.88
CA ASN A 464 1.90 -10.93 -31.06
C ASN A 464 1.33 -11.69 -29.86
N VAL A 465 1.03 -10.97 -28.77
CA VAL A 465 0.48 -11.54 -27.53
C VAL A 465 -0.59 -10.60 -26.95
N THR A 466 -1.63 -11.16 -26.34
CA THR A 466 -2.64 -10.37 -25.61
C THR A 466 -2.12 -9.99 -24.22
N LYS A 467 -2.25 -8.72 -23.81
CA LYS A 467 -1.84 -8.27 -22.49
C LYS A 467 -2.77 -8.88 -21.43
N LYS A 468 -2.19 -9.51 -20.40
CA LYS A 468 -2.92 -10.08 -19.25
C LYS A 468 -2.37 -9.67 -17.88
N ASP A 469 -1.16 -9.13 -17.84
CA ASP A 469 -0.44 -8.73 -16.64
C ASP A 469 0.28 -7.39 -16.90
N PHE A 470 0.97 -6.81 -15.92
CA PHE A 470 1.81 -5.63 -16.09
C PHE A 470 2.92 -5.85 -17.12
N GLU A 471 3.68 -6.93 -16.93
CA GLU A 471 4.76 -7.35 -17.82
C GLU A 471 4.31 -8.59 -18.61
N THR A 472 4.48 -8.54 -19.92
CA THR A 472 4.16 -9.64 -20.82
C THR A 472 5.44 -10.28 -21.33
N MET A 473 5.50 -11.60 -21.29
CA MET A 473 6.58 -12.38 -21.89
C MET A 473 6.17 -12.92 -23.26
N TYR A 474 7.03 -12.78 -24.26
CA TYR A 474 6.92 -13.43 -25.56
C TYR A 474 8.19 -14.22 -25.86
N VAL A 475 8.04 -15.39 -26.48
CA VAL A 475 9.16 -16.30 -26.79
C VAL A 475 9.20 -16.47 -28.31
N GLY A 476 10.21 -15.90 -28.95
CA GLY A 476 10.43 -15.98 -30.39
C GLY A 476 11.51 -17.01 -30.76
N HIS A 477 11.29 -17.75 -31.83
CA HIS A 477 12.26 -18.71 -32.35
C HIS A 477 13.45 -18.00 -33.02
N GLY A 478 14.66 -18.50 -32.76
CA GLY A 478 15.92 -17.96 -33.27
C GLY A 478 16.50 -16.83 -32.42
N PHE A 479 17.69 -16.37 -32.82
CA PHE A 479 18.30 -15.16 -32.29
C PHE A 479 17.74 -13.95 -33.05
N LEU A 480 16.67 -13.37 -32.52
CA LEU A 480 16.04 -12.16 -33.03
C LEU A 480 16.76 -10.96 -32.44
N ASP A 481 17.20 -10.03 -33.27
CA ASP A 481 17.96 -8.84 -32.87
C ASP A 481 17.34 -7.58 -33.46
N TRP A 482 17.78 -6.41 -32.98
CA TRP A 482 17.19 -5.10 -33.34
C TRP A 482 15.67 -5.11 -33.17
N VAL A 483 15.25 -5.41 -31.95
CA VAL A 483 13.87 -5.70 -31.60
C VAL A 483 13.12 -4.44 -31.21
N SER A 484 11.82 -4.41 -31.48
CA SER A 484 10.91 -3.36 -31.01
C SER A 484 9.52 -3.94 -30.77
N VAL A 485 8.68 -3.21 -30.06
CA VAL A 485 7.31 -3.62 -29.78
C VAL A 485 6.34 -2.45 -29.99
N ALA A 486 5.19 -2.75 -30.60
CA ALA A 486 4.07 -1.84 -30.69
C ALA A 486 2.95 -2.24 -29.73
N ALA A 487 2.45 -1.26 -28.97
CA ALA A 487 1.26 -1.39 -28.15
C ALA A 487 0.02 -1.15 -29.02
N ILE A 488 -0.91 -2.11 -29.01
CA ILE A 488 -2.16 -2.03 -29.76
C ILE A 488 -3.32 -1.87 -28.78
N GLY A 489 -4.16 -0.85 -29.02
CA GLY A 489 -5.34 -0.57 -28.22
C GLY A 489 -6.49 -1.53 -28.48
N HIS A 490 -7.52 -1.46 -27.63
CA HIS A 490 -8.76 -2.24 -27.82
C HIS A 490 -9.51 -1.90 -29.13
N ASP A 491 -9.27 -0.73 -29.69
CA ASP A 491 -9.78 -0.28 -30.99
C ASP A 491 -8.98 -0.84 -32.19
N GLY A 492 -7.89 -1.56 -31.93
CA GLY A 492 -6.99 -2.12 -32.95
C GLY A 492 -5.93 -1.14 -33.46
N ASN A 493 -5.88 0.10 -32.97
CA ASN A 493 -4.91 1.10 -33.39
C ASN A 493 -3.59 1.00 -32.62
N VAL A 494 -2.50 1.42 -33.26
CA VAL A 494 -1.19 1.55 -32.59
C VAL A 494 -1.24 2.74 -31.64
N MET A 495 -1.00 2.50 -30.36
CA MET A 495 -0.95 3.52 -29.31
C MET A 495 0.46 4.11 -29.14
N GLY A 496 1.47 3.26 -29.27
CA GLY A 496 2.87 3.62 -29.07
C GLY A 496 3.81 2.51 -29.53
N THR A 497 5.06 2.84 -29.76
CA THR A 497 6.10 1.90 -30.18
C THR A 497 7.37 2.16 -29.39
N SER A 498 8.04 1.10 -28.95
CA SER A 498 9.32 1.21 -28.26
C SER A 498 10.41 1.75 -29.20
N ALA A 499 11.53 2.19 -28.63
CA ALA A 499 12.75 2.28 -29.41
C ALA A 499 13.18 0.89 -29.92
N VAL A 500 14.13 0.86 -30.85
CA VAL A 500 14.78 -0.37 -31.29
C VAL A 500 15.88 -0.73 -30.29
N HIS A 501 15.87 -1.95 -29.77
CA HIS A 501 16.84 -2.44 -28.81
C HIS A 501 17.61 -3.64 -29.37
N ARG A 502 18.88 -3.74 -28.98
CA ARG A 502 19.67 -4.95 -29.22
C ARG A 502 19.25 -6.03 -28.22
N THR A 503 19.11 -7.25 -28.71
CA THR A 503 18.87 -8.40 -27.83
C THR A 503 20.13 -8.69 -27.04
N ARG A 504 19.97 -8.88 -25.72
CA ARG A 504 21.07 -9.19 -24.81
C ARG A 504 21.57 -10.60 -25.07
N THR A 505 22.88 -10.73 -25.22
CA THR A 505 23.57 -12.00 -25.36
C THR A 505 24.37 -12.28 -24.08
N PRO A 506 24.62 -13.55 -23.73
CA PRO A 506 25.64 -13.89 -22.74
C PRO A 506 27.00 -13.28 -23.11
N ASP A 507 27.74 -12.81 -22.11
CA ASP A 507 29.11 -12.29 -22.31
C ASP A 507 30.07 -13.42 -22.78
N ASP A 508 29.82 -14.64 -22.29
CA ASP A 508 30.53 -15.85 -22.72
C ASP A 508 29.52 -16.96 -23.05
N TRP A 509 29.31 -17.16 -24.35
CA TRP A 509 28.43 -18.19 -24.88
C TRP A 509 28.84 -19.60 -24.49
N LYS A 510 30.16 -19.90 -24.44
CA LYS A 510 30.62 -21.24 -24.05
C LYS A 510 30.33 -21.51 -22.58
N ALA A 511 30.54 -20.52 -21.72
CA ALA A 511 30.18 -20.61 -20.31
C ALA A 511 28.66 -20.76 -20.11
N ALA A 512 27.86 -20.17 -21.00
CA ALA A 512 26.41 -20.34 -21.04
C ALA A 512 25.93 -21.70 -21.62
N GLY A 513 26.85 -22.59 -22.00
CA GLY A 513 26.53 -23.94 -22.49
C GLY A 513 26.36 -24.05 -24.02
N TYR A 514 26.75 -23.02 -24.78
CA TYR A 514 26.66 -23.01 -26.23
C TYR A 514 27.77 -23.86 -26.88
N VAL A 515 27.39 -24.80 -27.74
CA VAL A 515 28.28 -25.81 -28.36
C VAL A 515 28.80 -25.36 -29.75
N GLY A 516 28.42 -24.16 -30.22
CA GLY A 516 28.86 -23.62 -31.49
C GLY A 516 30.17 -22.81 -31.45
N SER A 517 30.29 -21.84 -32.36
CA SER A 517 31.45 -20.94 -32.47
C SER A 517 31.77 -20.23 -31.15
N SER A 518 33.07 -20.01 -30.87
CA SER A 518 33.50 -19.22 -29.69
C SER A 518 33.07 -17.76 -29.74
N LYS A 519 32.61 -17.27 -30.90
CA LYS A 519 32.06 -15.92 -31.05
C LYS A 519 30.55 -15.85 -30.78
N GLY A 520 29.90 -16.99 -30.51
CA GLY A 520 28.45 -17.10 -30.38
C GLY A 520 27.71 -17.23 -31.72
N PRO A 521 26.38 -17.39 -31.68
CA PRO A 521 25.51 -17.44 -32.87
C PRO A 521 25.40 -16.07 -33.56
N SER A 522 25.01 -16.08 -34.83
CA SER A 522 24.64 -14.86 -35.57
C SER A 522 23.13 -14.63 -35.51
N PRO A 523 22.65 -13.37 -35.56
CA PRO A 523 21.22 -13.08 -35.62
C PRO A 523 20.53 -13.81 -36.77
N THR A 524 19.38 -14.41 -36.47
CA THR A 524 18.50 -15.05 -37.45
C THR A 524 17.85 -13.98 -38.34
N ASN A 525 17.74 -14.24 -39.63
CA ASN A 525 16.97 -13.36 -40.52
C ASN A 525 15.49 -13.39 -40.10
N PRO A 526 14.91 -12.29 -39.61
CA PRO A 526 13.56 -12.31 -39.07
C PRO A 526 12.50 -12.65 -40.13
N SER A 527 12.76 -12.40 -41.43
CA SER A 527 11.87 -12.79 -42.53
C SER A 527 11.79 -14.30 -42.76
N SER A 528 12.75 -15.08 -42.24
CA SER A 528 12.73 -16.54 -42.30
C SER A 528 11.95 -17.18 -41.14
N VAL A 529 11.60 -16.40 -40.11
CA VAL A 529 10.79 -16.87 -39.00
C VAL A 529 9.33 -16.81 -39.45
N SER A 530 8.81 -17.95 -39.90
CA SER A 530 7.39 -18.07 -40.23
C SER A 530 6.55 -17.68 -39.02
N LEU A 531 5.52 -16.84 -39.23
CA LEU A 531 4.46 -16.61 -38.25
C LEU A 531 3.81 -17.98 -37.98
N MET A 532 4.25 -18.68 -36.93
CA MET A 532 3.50 -19.79 -36.35
C MET A 532 2.20 -19.17 -35.83
N ALA A 533 1.16 -19.19 -36.67
CA ALA A 533 -0.15 -18.70 -36.32
C ALA A 533 -0.64 -19.46 -35.08
N SER A 534 -0.84 -18.75 -33.97
CA SER A 534 -1.77 -19.06 -32.87
C SER A 534 -2.18 -20.53 -32.74
N GLY A 535 -1.22 -21.41 -32.43
CA GLY A 535 -1.44 -22.82 -32.19
C GLY A 535 -1.18 -23.12 -30.73
N ASP A 536 -2.22 -23.05 -29.90
CA ASP A 536 -2.18 -23.38 -28.47
C ASP A 536 -1.61 -24.79 -28.18
N ALA A 537 -1.49 -25.68 -29.18
CA ALA A 537 -1.02 -27.05 -28.99
C ALA A 537 0.51 -27.20 -28.85
N GLU A 538 1.33 -26.46 -29.61
CA GLU A 538 2.80 -26.63 -29.57
C GLU A 538 3.43 -25.89 -28.38
N VAL A 539 2.92 -24.71 -28.04
CA VAL A 539 3.36 -23.94 -26.86
C VAL A 539 3.00 -24.68 -25.56
N VAL A 540 1.82 -25.30 -25.48
CA VAL A 540 1.45 -26.15 -24.34
C VAL A 540 2.38 -27.36 -24.24
N THR A 541 2.80 -27.94 -25.36
CA THR A 541 3.73 -29.08 -25.39
C THR A 541 5.13 -28.67 -24.93
N ALA A 542 5.64 -27.51 -25.39
CA ALA A 542 6.93 -26.97 -24.96
C ALA A 542 6.93 -26.57 -23.48
N LEU A 543 5.84 -25.97 -22.98
CA LEU A 543 5.65 -25.68 -21.55
C LEU A 543 5.54 -26.97 -20.73
N TYR A 544 4.87 -28.02 -21.24
CA TYR A 544 4.80 -29.31 -20.56
C TYR A 544 6.17 -29.99 -20.47
N GLN A 545 6.97 -29.90 -21.53
CA GLN A 545 8.33 -30.44 -21.55
C GLN A 545 9.24 -29.67 -20.59
N ALA A 546 9.19 -28.33 -20.58
CA ALA A 546 9.93 -27.51 -19.62
C ALA A 546 9.50 -27.81 -18.17
N TYR A 547 8.20 -27.97 -17.92
CA TYR A 547 7.65 -28.33 -16.61
C TYR A 547 8.12 -29.71 -16.14
N GLU A 548 8.14 -30.72 -17.01
CA GLU A 548 8.65 -32.06 -16.65
C GLU A 548 10.17 -32.08 -16.41
N VAL A 549 10.95 -31.27 -17.12
CA VAL A 549 12.40 -31.10 -16.84
C VAL A 549 12.61 -30.49 -15.45
N VAL A 550 11.90 -29.41 -15.13
CA VAL A 550 11.96 -28.77 -13.80
C VAL A 550 11.49 -29.71 -12.70
N ARG A 551 10.42 -30.47 -12.93
CA ARG A 551 9.91 -31.50 -12.00
C ARG A 551 10.90 -32.65 -11.82
N GLY A 552 11.58 -33.06 -12.89
CA GLY A 552 12.64 -34.07 -12.85
C GLY A 552 13.84 -33.61 -12.00
N LEU A 553 14.29 -32.38 -12.20
CA LEU A 553 15.36 -31.76 -11.41
C LEU A 553 14.95 -31.59 -9.93
N GLY A 554 13.70 -31.18 -9.67
CA GLY A 554 13.15 -31.08 -8.32
C GLY A 554 13.09 -32.43 -7.59
N ARG A 555 12.66 -33.49 -8.29
CA ARG A 555 12.66 -34.87 -7.75
C ARG A 555 14.07 -35.35 -7.44
N LEU A 556 15.04 -35.06 -8.31
CA LEU A 556 16.45 -35.41 -8.10
C LEU A 556 17.02 -34.71 -6.86
N LEU A 557 16.74 -33.41 -6.69
CA LEU A 557 17.15 -32.62 -5.53
C LEU A 557 16.55 -33.14 -4.21
N ILE A 558 15.25 -33.47 -4.22
CA ILE A 558 14.57 -34.09 -3.06
C ILE A 558 15.21 -35.45 -2.73
N LEU A 559 15.53 -36.26 -3.74
CA LEU A 559 16.14 -37.57 -3.55
C LEU A 559 17.55 -37.47 -2.99
N ILE A 560 18.35 -36.48 -3.46
CA ILE A 560 19.67 -36.16 -2.90
C ILE A 560 19.54 -35.73 -1.44
N LEU A 561 18.60 -34.83 -1.12
CA LEU A 561 18.36 -34.37 0.26
C LEU A 561 17.98 -35.54 1.19
N ILE A 562 17.08 -36.42 0.76
CA ILE A 562 16.68 -37.61 1.52
C ILE A 562 17.89 -38.53 1.75
N LEU A 563 18.70 -38.77 0.72
CA LEU A 563 19.91 -39.59 0.85
C LEU A 563 20.91 -38.96 1.84
N SER A 564 21.13 -37.65 1.74
CA SER A 564 22.02 -36.92 2.64
C SER A 564 21.53 -36.97 4.09
N SER A 565 20.22 -36.83 4.33
CA SER A 565 19.63 -36.97 5.66
C SER A 565 19.75 -38.39 6.22
N LEU A 566 19.52 -39.43 5.40
CA LEU A 566 19.72 -40.82 5.79
C LEU A 566 21.19 -41.14 6.13
N ILE A 567 22.13 -40.62 5.35
CA ILE A 567 23.57 -40.73 5.63
C ILE A 567 23.90 -40.01 6.95
N GLY A 568 23.35 -38.82 7.18
CA GLY A 568 23.53 -38.08 8.43
C GLY A 568 23.02 -38.84 9.65
N VAL A 569 21.80 -39.40 9.58
CA VAL A 569 21.20 -40.19 10.66
C VAL A 569 21.98 -41.47 10.93
N THR A 570 22.41 -42.18 9.89
CA THR A 570 23.19 -43.42 10.04
C THR A 570 24.58 -43.16 10.62
N LEU A 571 25.28 -42.11 10.19
CA LEU A 571 26.55 -41.68 10.78
C LEU A 571 26.37 -41.22 12.24
N GLY A 572 25.30 -40.50 12.55
CA GLY A 572 24.95 -40.10 13.92
C GLY A 572 24.68 -41.30 14.83
N ALA A 573 23.88 -42.27 14.37
CA ALA A 573 23.59 -43.49 15.11
C ALA A 573 24.85 -44.35 15.30
N TYR A 574 25.68 -44.49 14.27
CA TYR A 574 26.98 -45.15 14.36
C TYR A 574 27.88 -44.48 15.39
N TRP A 575 27.95 -43.14 15.40
CA TRP A 575 28.77 -42.39 16.35
C TRP A 575 28.27 -42.55 17.79
N VAL A 576 26.95 -42.55 18.03
CA VAL A 576 26.35 -42.78 19.35
C VAL A 576 26.63 -44.20 19.84
N LEU A 577 26.49 -45.22 18.98
CA LEU A 577 26.80 -46.61 19.30
C LEU A 577 28.29 -46.83 19.55
N PHE A 578 29.15 -46.19 18.75
CA PHE A 578 30.60 -46.20 18.93
C PHE A 578 31.02 -45.53 20.25
N ARG A 579 30.40 -44.40 20.62
CA ARG A 579 30.60 -43.75 21.93
C ARG A 579 30.11 -44.59 23.09
N ARG A 580 28.95 -45.26 22.96
CA ARG A 580 28.43 -46.17 24.00
C ARG A 580 29.35 -47.37 24.20
N ARG A 581 29.88 -47.98 23.14
CA ARG A 581 30.88 -49.07 23.23
C ARG A 581 32.18 -48.63 23.87
N ARG A 582 32.67 -47.40 23.60
CA ARG A 582 33.86 -46.86 24.28
C ARG A 582 33.62 -46.52 25.76
N ARG A 583 32.42 -46.10 26.15
CA ARG A 583 32.07 -45.83 27.56
C ARG A 583 31.86 -47.09 28.40
N GLN A 584 31.42 -48.22 27.81
CA GLN A 584 31.36 -49.51 28.52
C GLN A 584 32.72 -50.16 28.78
N ALA A 585 33.81 -49.62 28.20
CA ALA A 585 35.17 -50.13 28.40
C ALA A 585 35.94 -49.42 29.53
N GLN A 586 35.34 -48.49 30.28
CA GLN A 586 35.96 -47.89 31.46
C GLN A 586 35.23 -48.31 32.75
N ILE A 587 35.84 -49.28 33.43
CA ILE A 587 35.51 -49.78 34.77
C ILE A 587 35.64 -48.62 35.77
N TYR A 588 34.56 -48.31 36.49
CA TYR A 588 34.60 -47.42 37.65
C TYR A 588 34.20 -48.15 38.94
N ARG A 589 35.09 -47.94 39.93
CA ARG A 589 35.18 -48.52 41.28
C ARG A 589 34.05 -48.04 42.21
N HIS A 590 33.71 -48.92 43.14
CA HIS A 590 32.66 -48.87 44.16
C HIS A 590 33.00 -47.99 45.39
N VAL A 591 32.03 -47.27 45.96
CA VAL A 591 31.95 -46.77 47.38
C VAL A 591 30.46 -46.60 47.78
N PRO A 592 30.02 -46.88 49.03
CA PRO A 592 28.68 -47.38 49.38
C PRO A 592 27.66 -46.41 50.03
N SER A 593 26.45 -46.95 50.23
CA SER A 593 25.14 -46.41 50.65
C SER A 593 24.95 -46.09 52.14
N GLY A 594 23.97 -45.22 52.45
CA GLY A 594 23.37 -45.07 53.78
C GLY A 594 21.84 -44.91 53.71
N GLU A 595 21.13 -45.98 54.09
CA GLU A 595 19.69 -46.05 54.38
C GLU A 595 19.36 -45.19 55.64
N SER A 596 18.15 -44.66 55.85
CA SER A 596 17.01 -45.46 56.31
C SER A 596 15.77 -44.58 56.56
N VAL A 597 14.60 -45.13 56.22
CA VAL A 597 13.24 -44.74 56.64
C VAL A 597 12.85 -45.76 57.74
N PRO A 598 11.94 -45.47 58.70
CA PRO A 598 10.55 -45.90 58.48
C PRO A 598 9.43 -45.07 59.17
N MET A 599 8.24 -45.22 58.60
CA MET A 599 6.92 -44.80 59.09
C MET A 599 6.50 -45.48 60.40
N VAL A 600 5.66 -44.80 61.20
CA VAL A 600 4.55 -45.42 61.96
C VAL A 600 3.33 -44.51 61.92
N GLU A 601 2.19 -45.08 61.52
CA GLU A 601 0.85 -44.51 61.57
C GLU A 601 0.05 -45.34 62.58
N ALA A 602 -0.66 -44.71 63.53
CA ALA A 602 -1.95 -45.19 64.07
C ALA A 602 -2.54 -44.21 65.10
N SER A 603 -3.83 -43.93 64.92
CA SER A 603 -4.71 -42.99 65.64
C SER A 603 -5.23 -43.49 67.00
N LEU A 604 -5.64 -42.56 67.90
CA LEU A 604 -7.04 -42.37 68.36
C LEU A 604 -7.14 -41.47 69.62
N HIS A 605 -8.14 -40.57 69.58
CA HIS A 605 -8.98 -40.01 70.65
C HIS A 605 -8.48 -39.09 71.79
N THR A 606 -8.89 -37.81 71.67
CA THR A 606 -9.73 -36.98 72.57
C THR A 606 -9.95 -37.37 74.05
N HIS A 607 -9.57 -36.46 74.98
CA HIS A 607 -10.40 -35.62 75.89
C HIS A 607 -9.46 -35.02 76.97
N ALA A 608 -9.38 -33.69 77.21
CA ALA A 608 -10.15 -32.90 78.21
C ALA A 608 -10.23 -33.61 79.57
N GLU A 609 -9.80 -33.12 80.74
CA GLU A 609 -9.64 -31.79 81.36
C GLU A 609 -8.61 -31.90 82.51
N ASP A 610 -7.83 -30.83 82.76
CA ASP A 610 -7.67 -30.12 84.05
C ASP A 610 -6.89 -28.81 83.81
#